data_AF-A0A6P0TSL0-F1
#
_entry.id   AF-A0A6P0TSL0-F1
#
_cell.length_a   1.000
_cell.length_b   1.000
_cell.length_c   1.000
_cell.angle_alpha   90.00
_cell.angle_beta   90.00
_cell.angle_gamma   90.00
#
_symmetry.space_group_name_H-M   'P 1'
#
loop_
_entity.id
_entity.type
_entity.pdbx_description
1 polymer ?
#
loop_
_entity_poly.entity_id
_entity_poly.type
_entity_poly.pdbx_seq_one_letter_code
_entity_poly.pdbx_strand_id
1 'polypeptide(L)' 'MAVVIEKVPDVVFKTRVRDESVAGPNPYRWEDLTTQDL' A
#
# COMPACT_ATOMS: atom_id res chain seq x y z
N MET A 1 28.27 16.60 -5.32
CA MET A 1 26.88 16.99 -5.70
C MET A 1 25.95 15.94 -5.15
N ALA A 2 24.88 16.34 -4.45
CA ALA A 2 23.87 15.39 -4.01
C ALA A 2 23.02 14.98 -5.22
N VAL A 3 22.75 13.69 -5.36
CA VAL A 3 21.78 13.19 -6.35
C VAL A 3 20.40 13.58 -5.86
N VAL A 4 19.73 14.44 -6.63
CA VAL A 4 18.30 14.71 -6.44
C VAL A 4 17.54 13.72 -7.31
N ILE A 5 16.68 12.91 -6.68
CA ILE A 5 15.79 12.01 -7.39
C ILE A 5 14.53 12.82 -7.74
N GLU A 6 14.40 13.18 -9.02
CA GLU A 6 13.29 14.01 -9.50
C GLU A 6 11.99 13.23 -9.74
N LYS A 7 12.07 11.90 -9.83
CA LYS A 7 10.93 11.02 -10.12
C LYS A 7 10.53 10.21 -8.90
N VAL A 8 9.22 10.10 -8.67
CA VAL A 8 8.67 9.20 -7.65
C VAL A 8 9.02 7.75 -8.05
N PRO A 9 9.60 6.94 -7.15
CA PRO A 9 9.91 5.55 -7.43
C PRO A 9 8.63 4.72 -7.62
N ASP A 10 8.66 3.69 -8.46
CA ASP A 10 7.58 2.71 -8.56
C ASP A 10 7.61 1.79 -7.34
N VAL A 11 6.65 1.95 -6.43
CA VAL A 11 6.54 1.14 -5.21
C VAL A 11 5.11 0.66 -4.97
N VAL A 12 5.00 -0.43 -4.19
CA VAL A 12 3.73 -0.99 -3.72
C VAL A 12 3.57 -0.69 -2.23
N PHE A 13 2.50 0.01 -1.88
CA PHE A 13 2.04 0.21 -0.52
C PHE A 13 1.16 -0.97 -0.10
N LYS A 14 1.49 -1.58 1.03
CA LYS A 14 0.68 -2.63 1.65
C LYS A 14 -0.20 -1.99 2.72
N THR A 15 -1.48 -1.83 2.43
CA THR A 15 -2.44 -1.21 3.32
C THR A 15 -3.21 -2.28 4.09
N ARG A 16 -3.31 -2.12 5.41
CA ARG A 16 -4.22 -2.94 6.23
C ARG A 16 -5.59 -2.31 6.23
N VAL A 17 -6.55 -2.99 5.60
CA VAL A 17 -7.94 -2.57 5.58
C VAL A 17 -8.73 -3.44 6.54
N ARG A 18 -9.46 -2.81 7.47
CA ARG A 18 -10.42 -3.51 8.30
C ARG A 18 -11.67 -3.79 7.46
N ASP A 19 -12.06 -5.04 7.38
CA ASP A 19 -13.14 -5.50 6.53
C ASP A 19 -13.98 -6.53 7.31
N GLU A 20 -15.23 -6.17 7.59
CA GLU A 20 -16.16 -6.99 8.39
C GLU A 20 -16.64 -8.24 7.66
N SER A 21 -16.39 -8.35 6.35
CA SER A 21 -16.63 -9.58 5.59
C SER A 21 -15.53 -10.63 5.79
N VAL A 22 -14.37 -10.26 6.35
CA VAL A 22 -13.26 -11.18 6.62
C VAL A 22 -13.59 -12.00 7.87
N ALA A 23 -13.81 -13.30 7.67
CA ALA A 23 -14.11 -14.23 8.76
C ALA A 23 -12.91 -14.45 9.69
N GLY A 24 -13.19 -14.63 10.98
CA GLY A 24 -12.21 -14.99 12.00
C GLY A 24 -11.86 -13.86 12.96
N PRO A 25 -10.95 -14.13 13.93
CA PRO A 25 -10.64 -13.18 15.00
C PRO A 25 -9.86 -11.94 14.53
N ASN A 26 -9.36 -11.93 13.29
CA ASN A 26 -8.61 -10.82 12.70
C ASN A 26 -9.30 -10.31 11.43
N PRO A 27 -10.19 -9.31 11.52
CA PRO A 27 -10.98 -8.81 10.40
C PRO A 27 -10.19 -7.77 9.58
N TYR A 28 -8.90 -7.99 9.36
CA TYR A 28 -8.07 -7.12 8.55
C TYR A 28 -7.51 -7.91 7.36
N ARG A 29 -7.68 -7.36 6.16
CA ARG A 29 -7.05 -7.85 4.93
C ARG A 29 -5.92 -6.93 4.48
N TRP A 30 -5.04 -7.48 3.65
CA TRP A 30 -4.03 -6.70 2.95
C TRP A 30 -4.60 -6.23 1.63
N GLU A 31 -4.35 -4.97 1.31
CA GLU A 31 -4.64 -4.37 0.02
C GLU A 31 -3.37 -3.76 -0.54
N ASP A 32 -3.13 -3.99 -1.81
CA ASP A 32 -1.98 -3.47 -2.53
C ASP A 32 -2.41 -2.22 -3.29
N LEU A 33 -1.65 -1.14 -3.14
CA LEU A 33 -1.80 0.09 -3.89
C LEU A 33 -0.45 0.48 -4.46
N THR A 34 -0.36 0.84 -5.72
CA THR A 34 0.89 1.27 -6.35
C THR A 34 0.99 2.80 -6.37
N THR A 35 2.19 3.32 -6.58
CA THR A 35 2.38 4.75 -6.87
C THR A 35 1.66 5.24 -8.12
N GLN A 36 1.21 4.34 -9.00
CA GLN A 36 0.46 4.67 -10.21
C GLN A 36 -1.06 4.70 -9.97
N ASP A 37 -1.52 4.14 -8.85
CA ASP A 37 -2.94 4.16 -8.45
C ASP A 37 -3.30 5.43 -7.66
N LEU A 38 -2.31 6.26 -7.31
CA LEU A 38 -2.44 7.54 -6.62
C LEU A 38 -2.36 8.71 -7.61
#